data_AF-K2F935-F1
#
_entry.id   AF-K2F935-F1
#
_cell.length_a   1.000
_cell.length_b   1.000
_cell.length_c   1.000
_cell.angle_alpha   90.00
_cell.angle_beta   90.00
_cell.angle_gamma   90.00
#
_symmetry.space_group_name_H-M   'P 1'
#
loop_
_entity.id
_entity.type
_entity.pdbx_description
1 polymer ?
#
loop_
_entity_poly.entity_id
_entity_poly.type
_entity_poly.pdbx_seq_one_letter_code
_entity_poly.pdbx_strand_id
1 'polypeptide(L)'
;MLNEHWDDGLPLPLDKFSPGQYSIISLAIYDPDNSEKINYLSTNLANSNYIVLNSRRLYGTLIHLNKKYPITSKYYKLLFSEKLGYKKITEFSSYPSLFGITINDDGSEETFQVYDHPKVIIFKNEGKFSNIRLGQLLEN
;
A
#
# COMPACT_ATOMS: atom_id res chain seq x y z
N MET A 1 11.04 0.81 -4.98
CA MET A 1 9.68 0.29 -4.73
C MET A 1 9.39 0.41 -3.25
N LEU A 2 8.16 0.74 -2.88
CA LEU A 2 7.72 0.79 -1.49
C LEU A 2 6.84 -0.41 -1.19
N ASN A 3 7.01 -1.00 -0.01
CA ASN A 3 6.07 -1.92 0.62
C ASN A 3 5.81 -1.49 2.07
N GLU A 4 5.00 -2.25 2.80
CA GLU A 4 4.62 -1.91 4.17
C GLU A 4 5.42 -2.76 5.18
N HIS A 5 6.06 -2.10 6.14
CA HIS A 5 6.70 -2.77 7.26
C HIS A 5 5.58 -3.46 8.05
N TRP A 6 5.74 -4.75 8.33
CA TRP A 6 4.74 -5.67 8.91
C TRP A 6 3.77 -6.36 7.94
N ASP A 7 3.90 -6.14 6.64
CA ASP A 7 3.24 -6.98 5.63
C ASP A 7 4.25 -7.94 4.98
N ASP A 8 3.76 -8.89 4.19
CA ASP A 8 4.63 -9.91 3.58
C ASP A 8 5.59 -9.28 2.56
N GLY A 9 6.82 -9.79 2.45
CA GLY A 9 7.83 -9.22 1.57
C GLY A 9 7.66 -9.64 0.11
N LEU A 10 6.92 -8.87 -0.71
CA LEU A 10 6.91 -9.04 -2.18
C LEU A 10 7.93 -8.11 -2.88
N PRO A 11 8.50 -8.54 -4.03
CA PRO A 11 8.28 -9.82 -4.73
C PRO A 11 9.05 -10.99 -4.11
N LEU A 12 8.52 -12.21 -4.26
CA LEU A 12 9.21 -13.46 -3.91
C LEU A 12 10.18 -13.89 -5.01
N PRO A 13 11.27 -14.62 -4.69
CA PRO A 13 12.13 -15.23 -5.69
C PRO A 13 11.38 -16.27 -6.52
N LEU A 14 11.45 -16.16 -7.84
CA LEU A 14 10.84 -17.08 -8.80
C LEU A 14 11.86 -17.40 -9.91
N ASP A 15 12.41 -18.61 -9.93
CA ASP A 15 13.39 -19.07 -10.94
C ASP A 15 14.44 -18.00 -11.32
N LYS A 16 14.25 -17.35 -12.47
CA LYS A 16 15.16 -16.34 -13.04
C LYS A 16 14.92 -14.92 -12.51
N PHE A 17 13.85 -14.71 -11.75
CA PHE A 17 13.46 -13.43 -11.16
C PHE A 17 13.83 -13.42 -9.68
N SER A 18 14.92 -12.72 -9.35
CA SER A 18 15.32 -12.48 -7.97
C SER A 18 14.61 -11.22 -7.42
N PRO A 19 14.33 -11.10 -6.11
CA PRO A 19 13.90 -9.83 -5.54
C PRO A 19 15.02 -8.78 -5.55
N GLY A 20 16.29 -9.21 -5.59
CA GLY A 20 17.46 -8.32 -5.52
C GLY A 20 17.65 -7.36 -6.70
N GLN A 21 16.88 -7.51 -7.78
CA GLN A 21 16.80 -6.52 -8.88
C GLN A 21 15.99 -5.28 -8.49
N TYR A 22 15.29 -5.29 -7.36
CA TYR A 22 14.50 -4.15 -6.87
C TYR A 22 15.14 -3.53 -5.64
N SER A 23 15.24 -2.20 -5.64
CA SER A 23 15.46 -1.44 -4.41
C SER A 23 14.11 -1.32 -3.69
N ILE A 24 13.97 -2.01 -2.56
CA ILE A 24 12.75 -2.07 -1.76
C ILE A 24 12.97 -1.28 -0.47
N ILE A 25 12.06 -0.34 -0.20
CA ILE A 25 12.01 0.38 1.07
C ILE A 25 10.71 0.00 1.76
N SER A 26 10.82 -0.46 3.00
CA SER A 26 9.68 -0.82 3.82
C SER A 26 9.21 0.37 4.63
N LEU A 27 7.99 0.83 4.35
CA LEU A 27 7.39 1.97 5.01
C LEU A 27 6.95 1.59 6.42
N ALA A 28 7.46 2.30 7.43
CA ALA A 28 7.04 2.15 8.83
C ALA A 28 5.68 2.80 9.08
N ILE A 29 4.63 2.26 8.42
CA ILE A 29 3.29 2.85 8.40
C ILE A 29 2.64 2.84 9.79
N TYR A 30 2.93 1.84 10.62
CA TYR A 30 2.32 1.67 11.95
C TYR A 30 2.86 2.63 13.03
N ASP A 31 4.02 3.23 12.79
CA ASP A 31 4.66 4.15 13.73
C ASP A 31 3.73 5.32 14.03
N PRO A 32 3.75 5.89 15.25
CA PRO A 32 2.88 7.00 15.61
C PRO A 32 2.99 8.18 14.63
N ASP A 33 1.86 8.78 14.30
CA ASP A 33 1.82 9.96 13.45
C ASP A 33 2.40 11.17 14.19
N ASN A 34 3.39 11.82 13.58
CA ASN A 34 4.03 13.03 14.06
C ASN A 34 4.42 13.93 12.86
N SER A 35 4.96 15.12 13.12
CA SER A 35 5.37 16.06 12.06
C SER A 35 6.44 15.47 11.12
N GLU A 36 7.36 14.65 11.63
CA GLU A 36 8.42 14.04 10.84
C GLU A 36 7.87 13.01 9.84
N LYS A 37 6.74 12.36 10.15
CA LYS A 37 6.12 11.35 9.29
C LYS A 37 5.68 11.90 7.93
N ILE A 38 5.28 13.17 7.85
CA ILE A 38 4.97 13.83 6.57
C ILE A 38 6.22 13.87 5.69
N ASN A 39 7.34 14.34 6.23
CA ASN A 39 8.60 14.40 5.49
C ASN A 39 9.09 13.00 5.11
N TYR A 40 8.96 12.03 6.01
CA TYR A 40 9.28 10.63 5.75
C TYR A 40 8.48 10.06 4.58
N LEU A 41 7.14 10.19 4.60
CA LEU A 41 6.28 9.67 3.54
C LEU A 41 6.51 10.40 2.22
N SER A 42 6.50 11.73 2.23
CA SER A 42 6.71 12.54 1.02
C SER A 42 8.06 12.29 0.35
N THR A 43 9.14 12.11 1.12
CA THR A 43 10.47 11.75 0.60
C THR A 43 10.44 10.38 -0.08
N ASN A 44 9.89 9.35 0.58
CA ASN A 44 9.86 8.00 0.03
C ASN A 44 8.96 7.90 -1.21
N LEU A 45 7.79 8.57 -1.17
CA LEU A 45 6.86 8.65 -2.30
C LEU A 45 7.48 9.39 -3.50
N ALA A 46 8.20 10.48 -3.29
CA ALA A 46 8.86 11.20 -4.38
C ALA A 46 9.93 10.34 -5.08
N ASN A 47 10.62 9.47 -4.33
CA ASN A 47 11.76 8.69 -4.82
C ASN A 47 11.41 7.28 -5.29
N SER A 48 10.15 6.83 -5.21
CA SER A 48 9.76 5.49 -5.62
C SER A 48 8.87 5.47 -6.86
N ASN A 49 9.13 4.52 -7.76
CA ASN A 49 8.31 4.30 -8.95
C ASN A 49 7.06 3.45 -8.69
N TYR A 50 7.05 2.65 -7.63
CA TYR A 50 5.98 1.69 -7.34
C TYR A 50 5.68 1.61 -5.84
N ILE A 51 4.41 1.39 -5.52
CA ILE A 51 3.93 0.98 -4.19
C ILE A 51 3.23 -0.36 -4.37
N VAL A 52 3.54 -1.33 -3.52
CA VAL A 52 2.87 -2.62 -3.48
C VAL A 52 2.27 -2.78 -2.08
N LEU A 53 0.95 -2.88 -2.02
CA LEU A 53 0.19 -3.27 -0.83
C LEU A 53 -0.08 -4.77 -0.96
N ASN A 54 0.40 -5.58 -0.03
CA ASN A 54 0.39 -7.04 -0.20
C ASN A 54 -0.89 -7.67 0.36
N SER A 55 -1.49 -7.03 1.36
CA SER A 55 -2.75 -7.46 1.95
C SER A 55 -3.57 -6.28 2.49
N ARG A 56 -4.76 -6.56 3.01
CA ARG A 56 -5.61 -5.58 3.71
C ARG A 56 -5.11 -5.21 5.11
N ARG A 57 -4.05 -5.87 5.61
CA ARG A 57 -3.60 -5.85 7.02
C ARG A 57 -3.48 -4.44 7.60
N LEU A 58 -2.85 -3.52 6.87
CA LEU A 58 -2.67 -2.16 7.39
C LEU A 58 -3.81 -1.24 6.92
N TYR A 59 -4.04 -1.14 5.62
CA TYR A 59 -4.98 -0.16 5.08
C TYR A 59 -6.45 -0.43 5.47
N GLY A 60 -6.82 -1.69 5.71
CA GLY A 60 -8.18 -2.07 6.12
C GLY A 60 -8.60 -1.44 7.45
N THR A 61 -7.63 -1.18 8.32
CA THR A 61 -7.86 -0.57 9.63
C THR A 61 -7.44 0.91 9.67
N LEU A 62 -6.21 1.21 9.27
CA LEU A 62 -5.60 2.53 9.47
C LEU A 62 -6.29 3.66 8.68
N ILE A 63 -6.93 3.34 7.55
CA ILE A 63 -7.69 4.33 6.77
C ILE A 63 -8.86 4.94 7.56
N HIS A 64 -9.40 4.21 8.54
CA HIS A 64 -10.54 4.63 9.35
C HIS A 64 -10.14 5.27 10.69
N LEU A 65 -8.89 5.11 11.14
CA LEU A 65 -8.40 5.60 12.44
C LEU A 65 -7.96 7.07 12.41
N ASN A 66 -8.76 7.96 11.82
CA ASN A 66 -8.41 9.37 11.58
C ASN A 66 -7.97 10.15 12.84
N LYS A 67 -8.48 9.79 14.02
CA LYS A 67 -8.15 10.47 15.28
C LYS A 67 -6.77 10.04 15.83
N LYS A 68 -6.41 8.78 15.66
CA LYS A 68 -5.16 8.20 16.19
C LYS A 68 -4.02 8.30 15.17
N TYR A 69 -4.35 8.16 13.89
CA TYR A 69 -3.43 8.15 12.76
C TYR A 69 -3.92 9.10 11.64
N PRO A 70 -3.98 10.43 11.88
CA PRO A 70 -4.51 11.39 10.92
C PRO A 70 -3.73 11.45 9.59
N ILE A 71 -2.40 11.44 9.64
CA ILE A 71 -1.51 11.51 8.47
C ILE A 71 -1.58 10.20 7.70
N THR A 72 -1.51 9.06 8.38
CA THR A 72 -1.53 7.74 7.75
C THR A 72 -2.88 7.43 7.12
N SER A 73 -3.98 7.73 7.81
CA SER A 73 -5.33 7.59 7.25
C SER A 73 -5.47 8.38 5.95
N LYS A 74 -4.95 9.61 5.96
CA LYS A 74 -4.99 10.50 4.81
C LYS A 74 -4.10 10.03 3.67
N TYR A 75 -2.90 9.53 3.96
CA TYR A 75 -2.04 8.86 2.98
C TYR A 75 -2.81 7.79 2.21
N TYR A 76 -3.49 6.87 2.90
CA TYR A 76 -4.28 5.84 2.23
C TYR A 76 -5.43 6.41 1.41
N LYS A 77 -6.21 7.35 1.94
CA LYS A 77 -7.30 7.99 1.20
C LYS A 77 -6.81 8.65 -0.09
N LEU A 78 -5.67 9.34 -0.02
CA LEU A 78 -5.07 9.99 -1.19
C LEU A 78 -4.45 8.98 -2.16
N LEU A 79 -3.85 7.90 -1.68
CA LEU A 79 -3.32 6.83 -2.51
C LEU A 79 -4.44 6.12 -3.29
N PHE A 80 -5.49 5.68 -2.61
CA PHE A 80 -6.62 4.99 -3.23
C PHE A 80 -7.47 5.88 -4.14
N SER A 81 -7.47 7.19 -3.91
CA SER A 81 -8.08 8.16 -4.83
C SER A 81 -7.13 8.68 -5.91
N GLU A 82 -5.92 8.10 -6.02
CA GLU A 82 -4.87 8.44 -6.99
C GLU A 82 -4.36 9.89 -6.92
N LYS A 83 -4.71 10.62 -5.86
CA LYS A 83 -4.35 12.04 -5.66
C LYS A 83 -2.88 12.26 -5.29
N LEU A 84 -2.14 11.20 -4.97
CA LEU A 84 -0.69 11.26 -4.75
C LEU A 84 0.13 11.16 -6.06
N GLY A 85 -0.52 11.10 -7.24
CA GLY A 85 0.17 10.88 -8.51
C GLY A 85 0.52 9.41 -8.78
N TYR A 86 0.04 8.52 -7.92
CA TYR A 86 0.12 7.08 -8.06
C TYR A 86 -1.18 6.55 -8.67
N LYS A 87 -1.07 5.78 -9.75
CA LYS A 87 -2.22 5.10 -10.36
C LYS A 87 -2.26 3.63 -10.02
N LYS A 88 -3.44 3.09 -9.73
CA LYS A 88 -3.60 1.64 -9.56
C LYS A 88 -3.47 0.99 -10.93
N ILE A 89 -2.42 0.19 -11.11
CA ILE A 89 -2.15 -0.46 -12.41
C ILE A 89 -2.60 -1.92 -12.45
N THR A 90 -2.68 -2.58 -11.30
CA THR A 90 -3.20 -3.94 -11.20
C THR A 90 -3.60 -4.28 -9.76
N GLU A 91 -4.50 -5.24 -9.63
CA GLU A 91 -4.98 -5.82 -8.38
C GLU A 91 -5.10 -7.33 -8.57
N PHE A 92 -4.62 -8.11 -7.60
CA PHE A 92 -4.71 -9.55 -7.58
C PHE A 92 -5.49 -9.97 -6.34
N SER A 93 -6.44 -10.88 -6.51
CA SER A 93 -7.19 -11.51 -5.44
C SER A 93 -7.19 -13.02 -5.64
N SER A 94 -7.20 -13.76 -4.54
CA SER A 94 -7.29 -15.23 -4.55
C SER A 94 -8.64 -15.66 -3.98
N TYR A 95 -9.72 -15.40 -4.72
CA TYR A 95 -11.06 -15.78 -4.27
C TYR A 95 -11.29 -17.29 -4.37
N PRO A 96 -12.06 -17.88 -3.45
CA PRO A 96 -12.44 -19.27 -3.52
C PRO A 96 -13.26 -19.52 -4.79
N SER A 97 -12.96 -20.61 -5.47
CA SER A 97 -13.68 -21.03 -6.67
C SER A 97 -14.12 -22.49 -6.56
N LEU A 98 -15.39 -22.73 -6.89
CA LEU A 98 -15.97 -24.07 -6.89
C LEU A 98 -16.78 -24.25 -8.17
N PHE A 99 -16.48 -25.31 -8.93
CA PHE A 99 -17.11 -25.62 -10.22
C PHE A 99 -17.14 -24.44 -11.22
N GLY A 100 -16.08 -23.62 -11.24
CA GLY A 100 -15.98 -22.45 -12.13
C GLY A 100 -16.76 -21.21 -11.66
N ILE A 101 -17.40 -21.26 -10.48
CA ILE A 101 -18.03 -20.10 -9.85
C ILE A 101 -17.06 -19.52 -8.83
N THR A 102 -16.69 -18.25 -9.00
CA THR A 102 -15.88 -17.50 -8.05
C THR A 102 -16.79 -16.78 -7.05
N ILE A 103 -16.52 -16.96 -5.76
CA ILE A 103 -17.26 -16.30 -4.68
C ILE A 103 -16.41 -15.12 -4.21
N ASN A 104 -16.90 -13.89 -4.41
CA ASN A 104 -16.26 -12.71 -3.85
C ASN A 104 -16.51 -12.69 -2.33
N ASP A 105 -15.44 -12.74 -1.55
CA ASP A 105 -15.46 -12.78 -0.10
C ASP A 105 -14.74 -11.57 0.52
N ASP A 106 -14.67 -10.44 -0.20
CA ASP A 106 -14.16 -9.15 0.31
C ASP A 106 -14.96 -8.60 1.53
N GLY A 107 -16.11 -9.21 1.83
CA GLY A 107 -16.93 -8.96 3.03
C GLY A 107 -16.64 -9.89 4.21
N SER A 108 -15.75 -10.88 4.05
CA SER A 108 -15.32 -11.79 5.13
C SER A 108 -14.60 -11.08 6.26
N GLU A 109 -14.36 -11.82 7.35
CA GLU A 109 -13.55 -11.35 8.48
C GLU A 109 -12.09 -11.05 8.05
N GLU A 110 -11.40 -10.19 8.78
CA GLU A 110 -10.08 -9.68 8.41
C GLU A 110 -9.03 -10.79 8.24
N THR A 111 -9.07 -11.83 9.07
CA THR A 111 -8.14 -12.96 9.00
C THR A 111 -8.16 -13.66 7.64
N PHE A 112 -9.35 -13.92 7.08
CA PHE A 112 -9.52 -14.49 5.74
C PHE A 112 -8.92 -13.60 4.66
N GLN A 113 -9.03 -12.29 4.77
CA GLN A 113 -8.55 -11.35 3.75
C GLN A 113 -7.07 -11.01 3.86
N VAL A 114 -6.44 -11.38 4.98
CA VAL A 114 -5.02 -11.17 5.23
C VAL A 114 -4.22 -12.43 4.96
N TYR A 115 -4.72 -13.60 5.40
CA TYR A 115 -3.95 -14.85 5.35
C TYR A 115 -4.42 -15.80 4.25
N ASP A 116 -5.74 -16.01 4.11
CA ASP A 116 -6.27 -17.01 3.17
C ASP A 116 -6.41 -16.45 1.75
N HIS A 117 -6.94 -15.23 1.62
CA HIS A 117 -7.28 -14.56 0.37
C HIS A 117 -6.71 -13.13 0.32
N PRO A 118 -5.38 -12.96 0.39
CA PRO A 118 -4.75 -11.64 0.36
C PRO A 118 -5.05 -10.90 -0.94
N LYS A 119 -5.29 -9.60 -0.81
CA LYS A 119 -5.50 -8.68 -1.93
C LYS A 119 -4.24 -7.85 -2.15
N VAL A 120 -3.51 -8.17 -3.23
CA VAL A 120 -2.31 -7.45 -3.65
C VAL A 120 -2.69 -6.32 -4.59
N ILE A 121 -2.27 -5.10 -4.29
CA ILE A 121 -2.55 -3.92 -5.12
C ILE A 121 -1.24 -3.25 -5.48
N ILE A 122 -1.03 -3.01 -6.77
CA ILE A 122 0.17 -2.35 -7.29
C ILE A 122 -0.20 -0.98 -7.85
N PHE A 123 0.48 0.04 -7.32
CA PHE A 123 0.40 1.40 -7.83
C PHE A 123 1.70 1.80 -8.52
N LYS A 124 1.59 2.56 -9.62
CA LYS A 124 2.71 3.14 -10.35
C LYS A 124 2.73 4.66 -10.21
N ASN A 125 3.90 5.22 -9.93
CA ASN A 125 4.12 6.66 -9.86
C ASN A 125 4.17 7.27 -11.26
N GLU A 126 3.02 7.69 -11.78
CA GLU A 126 2.92 8.36 -13.09
C GLU A 126 3.07 9.88 -12.95
N GLY A 127 2.57 10.44 -11.85
CA GLY A 127 2.57 11.88 -11.61
C GLY A 127 3.94 12.45 -11.23
N LYS A 128 4.84 11.63 -10.65
CA LYS A 128 6.19 12.02 -10.23
C LYS A 128 6.23 13.34 -9.45
N PHE A 129 5.31 13.47 -8.49
CA PHE A 129 5.21 14.69 -7.69
C PHE A 129 6.47 14.90 -6.84
N SER A 130 6.87 16.16 -6.67
CA SER A 130 7.98 16.50 -5.79
C SER A 130 7.62 16.21 -4.33
N ASN A 131 8.65 15.99 -3.50
CA ASN A 131 8.48 15.85 -2.05
C ASN A 131 7.63 17.00 -1.49
N ILE A 132 7.94 18.25 -1.84
CA ILE A 132 7.19 19.44 -1.38
C ILE A 132 5.70 19.33 -1.68
N ARG A 133 5.32 18.96 -2.91
CA ARG A 133 3.91 18.80 -3.29
C ARG A 133 3.23 17.68 -2.50
N LEU A 134 3.93 16.56 -2.31
CA LEU A 134 3.41 15.42 -1.54
C LEU A 134 3.24 15.77 -0.06
N GLY A 135 4.18 16.51 0.53
CA GLY A 135 4.09 17.04 1.89
C GLY A 135 2.85 17.91 2.08
N GLN A 136 2.63 18.87 1.18
CA GLN A 136 1.44 19.73 1.20
C GLN A 136 0.12 18.95 1.11
N LEU A 137 0.07 17.90 0.27
CA LEU A 137 -1.12 17.04 0.17
C LEU A 137 -1.35 16.26 1.47
N LEU A 138 -0.30 15.82 2.15
CA LEU A 138 -0.40 15.08 3.41
C LEU A 138 -0.71 15.99 4.61
N GLU A 139 -0.35 17.28 4.55
CA GLU A 139 -0.66 18.28 5.58
C GLU A 139 -2.12 18.81 5.53
N ASN A 140 -2.62 19.17 4.33
CA ASN A 140 -3.95 19.81 4.12
C ASN A 140 -5.14 18.84 4.05
#